data_AF-A0A729S6L6-F1
#
_entry.id   AF-A0A729S6L6-F1
#
_cell.length_a   1.000
_cell.length_b   1.000
_cell.length_c   1.000
_cell.angle_alpha   90.00
_cell.angle_beta   90.00
_cell.angle_gamma   90.00
#
_symmetry.space_group_name_H-M   'P 1'
#
loop_
_entity.id
_entity.type
_entity.pdbx_description
1 polymer ?
#
loop_
_entity_poly.entity_id
_entity_poly.type
_entity_poly.pdbx_seq_one_letter_code
_entity_poly.pdbx_strand_id
1 'polypeptide(L)'
;MNHNCINVRYSDTSGLYAWEFEKDAQKFSLKVKGQYIANSTIHQLDAALDGLGIAYIPEYVADGYIKSGKLIAVLTEWCPYFDGYHIYYPHRRQDSPAFMAFLQVLRDRYNNGIR
;
A
#
# COMPACT_ATOMS: atom_id res chain seq x y z
N MET A 1 -21.23 -11.15 9.68
CA MET A 1 -20.07 -10.62 10.43
C MET A 1 -19.89 -9.18 10.04
N ASN A 2 -19.89 -8.27 11.02
CA ASN A 2 -19.82 -6.83 10.80
C ASN A 2 -18.49 -6.34 11.38
N HIS A 3 -17.47 -6.18 10.53
CA HIS A 3 -16.19 -5.62 10.95
C HIS A 3 -16.23 -4.10 10.80
N ASN A 4 -15.63 -3.39 11.75
CA ASN A 4 -15.43 -1.96 11.62
C ASN A 4 -14.20 -1.74 10.74
N CYS A 5 -14.40 -1.31 9.49
CA CYS A 5 -13.31 -1.10 8.56
C CYS A 5 -12.88 0.37 8.51
N ILE A 6 -11.58 0.59 8.41
CA ILE A 6 -10.96 1.90 8.35
C ILE A 6 -10.86 2.30 6.87
N ASN A 7 -11.66 3.28 6.48
CA ASN A 7 -11.71 3.77 5.10
C ASN A 7 -10.60 4.80 4.84
N VAL A 8 -10.27 5.00 3.56
CA VAL A 8 -9.39 6.07 3.11
C VAL A 8 -9.97 6.84 1.93
N ARG A 9 -9.73 8.14 1.91
CA ARG A 9 -10.03 9.05 0.80
C ARG A 9 -8.77 9.85 0.46
N TYR A 10 -8.19 9.61 -0.71
CA TYR A 10 -6.91 10.24 -1.09
C TYR A 10 -7.05 11.67 -1.62
N SER A 11 -8.22 12.03 -2.13
CA SER A 11 -8.54 13.40 -2.54
C SER A 11 -10.00 13.73 -2.27
N ASP A 12 -10.33 15.02 -2.12
CA ASP A 12 -11.71 15.48 -1.92
C ASP A 12 -12.64 15.12 -3.09
N THR A 13 -12.06 14.96 -4.28
CA THR A 13 -12.78 14.54 -5.50
C THR A 13 -12.89 13.02 -5.64
N SER A 14 -12.13 12.25 -4.87
CA SER A 14 -12.20 10.79 -4.87
C SER A 14 -13.27 10.28 -3.90
N GLY A 15 -13.97 9.21 -4.31
CA GLY A 15 -14.77 8.42 -3.37
C GLY A 15 -13.88 7.70 -2.35
N LEU A 16 -14.50 6.97 -1.42
CA LEU A 16 -13.75 6.05 -0.57
C LEU A 16 -13.07 4.99 -1.45
N TYR A 17 -11.79 4.75 -1.19
CA TYR A 17 -11.02 3.73 -1.89
C TYR A 17 -11.65 2.36 -1.65
N ALA A 18 -11.92 1.62 -2.73
CA ALA A 18 -12.40 0.26 -2.64
C ALA A 18 -11.20 -0.66 -2.39
N TRP A 19 -11.27 -1.51 -1.37
CA TRP A 19 -10.21 -2.46 -1.07
C TRP A 19 -10.14 -3.49 -2.20
N GLU A 20 -8.94 -3.70 -2.73
CA GLU A 20 -8.70 -4.60 -3.86
C GLU A 20 -8.14 -5.91 -3.33
N PHE A 21 -8.69 -7.02 -3.79
CA PHE A 21 -8.27 -8.35 -3.38
C PHE A 21 -8.04 -9.21 -4.61
N GLU A 22 -7.01 -10.03 -4.56
CA GLU A 22 -6.64 -10.94 -5.63
C GLU A 22 -6.17 -12.27 -5.05
N LYS A 23 -6.66 -13.38 -5.60
CA LYS A 23 -6.14 -14.71 -5.31
C LYS A 23 -6.23 -15.55 -6.57
N ASP A 24 -5.09 -16.10 -6.99
CA ASP A 24 -4.96 -16.80 -8.28
C ASP A 24 -5.47 -15.92 -9.45
N ALA A 25 -6.53 -16.33 -10.14
CA ALA A 25 -7.16 -15.56 -11.21
C ALA A 25 -8.38 -14.75 -10.76
N GLN A 26 -8.73 -14.79 -9.47
CA GLN A 26 -9.90 -14.09 -8.94
C GLN A 26 -9.50 -12.73 -8.41
N LYS A 27 -10.11 -11.67 -8.96
CA LYS A 27 -9.94 -10.29 -8.49
C LYS A 27 -11.28 -9.69 -8.16
N PHE A 28 -11.36 -8.97 -7.05
CA PHE A 28 -12.55 -8.18 -6.72
C PHE A 28 -12.19 -6.95 -5.89
N SER A 29 -13.07 -5.96 -5.93
CA SER A 29 -12.95 -4.76 -5.10
C SER A 29 -14.18 -4.59 -4.22
N LEU A 30 -13.96 -4.23 -2.96
CA LEU A 30 -15.03 -4.08 -1.97
C LEU A 30 -15.03 -2.66 -1.38
N LYS A 31 -16.20 -2.01 -1.43
CA LYS A 31 -16.45 -0.83 -0.59
C LYS A 31 -16.90 -1.29 0.78
N VAL A 32 -16.07 -1.01 1.78
CA VAL A 32 -16.30 -1.43 3.16
C VAL A 32 -17.09 -0.37 3.95
N LYS A 33 -17.75 -0.81 5.01
CA LYS A 33 -18.43 0.09 5.96
C LYS A 33 -17.57 0.25 7.21
N GLY A 34 -17.59 1.45 7.77
CA GLY A 34 -16.97 1.73 9.06
C GLY A 34 -17.05 3.20 9.41
N GLN A 35 -16.79 3.51 10.67
CA GLN A 35 -17.02 4.85 11.24
C GLN A 35 -15.89 5.84 10.97
N TYR A 36 -14.70 5.36 10.61
CA TYR A 36 -13.51 6.17 10.45
C TYR A 36 -13.07 6.24 9.00
N ILE A 37 -12.78 7.45 8.53
CA ILE A 37 -12.25 7.74 7.20
C ILE A 37 -10.97 8.56 7.39
N ALA A 38 -9.83 8.00 6.99
CA ALA A 38 -8.55 8.70 6.92
C ALA A 38 -8.33 9.32 5.54
N ASN A 39 -7.38 10.24 5.45
CA ASN A 39 -6.90 10.82 4.18
C ASN A 39 -5.48 10.38 3.80
N SER A 40 -4.88 9.46 4.57
CA SER A 40 -3.55 8.93 4.30
C SER A 40 -3.37 7.55 4.93
N THR A 41 -2.42 6.78 4.44
CA THR A 41 -2.03 5.47 4.99
C THR A 41 -1.54 5.55 6.45
N ILE A 42 -0.81 6.61 6.83
CA ILE A 42 -0.30 6.76 8.21
C ILE A 42 -1.47 6.88 9.20
N HIS A 43 -2.44 7.75 8.93
CA HIS A 43 -3.63 7.86 9.76
C HIS A 43 -4.48 6.58 9.80
N GLN A 44 -4.49 5.76 8.73
CA GLN A 44 -5.13 4.44 8.80
C GLN A 44 -4.39 3.47 9.73
N LEU A 45 -3.05 3.49 9.69
CA LEU A 45 -2.21 2.67 10.56
C LEU A 45 -2.41 3.04 12.03
N ASP A 46 -2.36 4.33 12.36
CA ASP A 46 -2.55 4.81 13.74
C ASP A 46 -3.92 4.40 14.27
N ALA A 47 -4.97 4.56 13.46
CA ALA A 47 -6.31 4.12 13.83
C ALA A 47 -6.40 2.59 14.04
N ALA A 48 -5.67 1.79 13.25
CA ALA A 48 -5.62 0.34 13.47
C ALA A 48 -4.87 -0.02 14.76
N LEU A 49 -3.77 0.67 15.07
CA LEU A 49 -2.99 0.49 16.30
C LEU A 49 -3.79 0.89 17.55
N ASP A 50 -4.64 1.90 17.43
CA ASP A 50 -5.57 2.34 18.47
C ASP A 50 -6.81 1.42 18.59
N GLY A 51 -6.90 0.37 17.77
CA GLY A 51 -7.97 -0.63 17.84
C GLY A 51 -9.30 -0.18 17.23
N LEU A 52 -9.32 0.86 16.38
CA LEU A 52 -10.56 1.36 15.77
C LEU A 52 -11.13 0.39 14.73
N GLY A 53 -10.34 -0.54 14.19
CA GLY A 53 -10.82 -1.49 13.19
C GLY A 53 -9.75 -2.12 12.31
N ILE A 54 -10.19 -2.68 11.19
CA ILE A 54 -9.33 -3.29 10.17
C ILE A 54 -8.94 -2.23 9.15
N ALA A 55 -7.65 -2.11 8.85
CA ALA A 55 -7.13 -1.24 7.80
C ALA A 55 -6.59 -2.06 6.62
N TYR A 56 -6.75 -1.52 5.41
CA TYR A 56 -6.12 -2.02 4.19
C TYR A 56 -5.00 -1.06 3.81
N ILE A 57 -3.76 -1.45 4.10
CA ILE A 57 -2.55 -0.63 3.96
C ILE A 57 -1.40 -1.47 3.38
N PRO A 58 -0.39 -0.87 2.75
CA PRO A 58 0.80 -1.57 2.28
C PRO A 58 1.55 -2.27 3.42
N GLU A 59 1.99 -3.51 3.18
CA GLU A 59 2.64 -4.35 4.19
C GLU A 59 3.88 -3.70 4.80
N TYR A 60 4.71 -3.04 3.99
CA TYR A 60 5.94 -2.39 4.48
C TYR A 60 5.69 -1.32 5.55
N VAL A 61 4.49 -0.75 5.61
CA VAL A 61 4.10 0.22 6.64
C VAL A 61 3.72 -0.48 7.95
N ALA A 62 3.15 -1.69 7.87
CA ALA A 62 2.67 -2.47 9.00
C ALA A 62 3.71 -3.49 9.53
N ASP A 63 4.72 -3.84 8.73
CA ASP A 63 5.66 -4.95 8.97
C ASP A 63 6.27 -4.94 10.38
N GLY A 64 6.77 -3.78 10.83
CA GLY A 64 7.34 -3.64 12.17
C GLY A 64 6.33 -3.91 13.29
N TYR A 65 5.08 -3.51 13.11
CA TYR A 65 4.00 -3.69 14.07
C TYR A 65 3.42 -5.11 14.06
N ILE A 66 3.43 -5.77 12.91
CA ILE A 66 3.08 -7.19 12.78
C ILE A 66 4.14 -8.04 13.49
N LYS A 67 5.43 -7.78 13.23
CA LYS A 67 6.55 -8.47 13.88
C LYS A 67 6.55 -8.28 15.40
N SER A 68 6.14 -7.11 15.89
CA SER A 68 6.02 -6.86 17.33
C SER A 68 4.73 -7.42 17.96
N GLY A 69 3.82 -8.02 17.18
CA GLY A 69 2.53 -8.52 17.65
C GLY A 69 1.50 -7.45 18.00
N LYS A 70 1.73 -6.19 17.60
CA LYS A 70 0.79 -5.07 17.80
C LYS A 70 -0.33 -5.07 16.77
N LEU A 71 -0.06 -5.59 15.58
CA LEU A 71 -1.03 -5.83 14.53
C LEU A 71 -0.98 -7.30 14.11
N ILE A 72 -2.09 -7.78 13.55
CA ILE A 72 -2.19 -9.12 12.97
C ILE A 72 -2.61 -8.94 11.51
N ALA A 73 -1.84 -9.54 10.60
CA ALA A 73 -2.22 -9.58 9.19
C ALA A 73 -3.38 -10.57 9.00
N VAL A 74 -4.40 -10.15 8.26
CA VAL A 74 -5.59 -10.96 7.93
C VAL A 74 -5.79 -10.96 6.43
N LEU A 75 -6.44 -12.00 5.89
CA LEU A 75 -6.70 -12.14 4.45
C LEU A 75 -5.44 -12.12 3.58
N THR A 76 -4.29 -12.53 4.12
CA THR A 76 -2.98 -12.48 3.42
C THR A 76 -2.98 -13.26 2.10
N GLU A 77 -3.75 -14.34 2.00
CA GLU A 77 -3.92 -15.11 0.75
C GLU A 77 -4.61 -14.34 -0.38
N TRP A 78 -5.29 -13.24 -0.06
CA TRP A 78 -6.00 -12.38 -1.01
C TRP A 78 -5.23 -11.10 -1.34
N CYS A 79 -3.99 -10.96 -0.84
CA CYS A 79 -3.15 -9.77 -0.98
C CYS A 79 -1.79 -10.16 -1.57
N PRO A 80 -1.72 -10.50 -2.87
CA PRO A 80 -0.46 -10.87 -3.50
C PRO A 80 0.47 -9.65 -3.58
N TYR A 81 1.77 -9.93 -3.67
CA TYR A 81 2.77 -8.90 -3.90
C TYR A 81 2.52 -8.21 -5.23
N PHE A 82 2.60 -6.87 -5.23
CA PHE A 82 2.58 -6.07 -6.45
C PHE A 82 3.99 -6.01 -7.06
N ASP A 83 4.09 -5.78 -8.38
CA ASP A 83 5.35 -5.73 -9.17
C ASP A 83 6.34 -4.62 -8.75
N GLY A 84 6.10 -3.94 -7.64
CA GLY A 84 6.93 -2.87 -7.12
C GLY A 84 6.60 -1.49 -7.71
N TYR A 85 7.40 -0.51 -7.31
CA TYR A 85 7.26 0.86 -7.79
C TYR A 85 7.98 1.04 -9.13
N HIS A 86 7.32 1.71 -10.08
CA HIS A 86 7.91 2.08 -11.36
C HIS A 86 8.39 3.53 -11.33
N ILE A 87 9.59 3.79 -11.86
CA ILE A 87 10.10 5.14 -12.07
C ILE A 87 9.58 5.64 -13.41
N TYR A 88 8.62 6.56 -13.40
CA TYR A 88 8.16 7.24 -14.59
C TYR A 88 8.95 8.53 -14.83
N TYR A 89 9.51 8.69 -16.03
CA TYR A 89 10.11 9.94 -16.48
C TYR A 89 9.76 10.19 -17.96
N PRO A 90 9.30 11.40 -18.33
CA PRO A 90 8.97 11.71 -19.71
C PRO A 90 10.27 11.83 -20.52
N HIS A 91 10.45 10.94 -21.49
CA HIS A 91 11.62 10.95 -22.36
C HIS A 91 11.60 12.20 -23.26
N ARG A 92 12.27 13.28 -22.85
CA ARG A 92 12.52 14.46 -23.69
C ARG A 92 13.93 15.00 -23.47
N ARG A 93 14.79 14.76 -24.47
CA ARG A 93 16.08 15.41 -24.77
C ARG A 93 17.12 15.39 -23.62
N GLN A 94 18.06 14.46 -23.77
CA GLN A 94 19.33 14.34 -23.03
C GLN A 94 19.19 13.96 -21.55
N ASP A 95 19.12 12.65 -21.30
CA ASP A 95 19.37 12.09 -19.97
C ASP A 95 20.78 12.53 -19.55
N SER A 96 20.87 13.44 -18.59
CA SER A 96 22.18 13.91 -18.12
C SER A 96 22.98 12.73 -17.54
N PRO A 97 24.32 12.74 -17.62
CA PRO A 97 25.14 11.68 -17.03
C PRO A 97 24.82 11.45 -15.53
N ALA A 98 24.46 12.51 -14.81
CA ALA A 98 24.02 12.44 -13.42
C ALA A 98 22.69 11.68 -13.27
N PHE A 99 21.71 11.92 -14.15
CA PHE A 99 20.44 11.19 -14.13
C PHE A 99 20.63 9.70 -14.47
N MET A 100 21.48 9.38 -15.46
CA MET A 100 21.80 7.99 -15.78
C MET A 100 22.52 7.27 -14.64
N ALA A 101 23.47 7.95 -13.97
CA ALA A 101 24.13 7.40 -12.78
C ALA A 101 23.13 7.16 -11.64
N PHE A 102 22.20 8.08 -11.40
CA PHE A 102 21.14 7.91 -10.42
C PHE A 102 20.22 6.74 -10.75
N LEU A 103 19.76 6.64 -12.00
CA LEU A 103 18.92 5.54 -12.49
C LEU A 103 19.63 4.18 -12.34
N GLN A 104 20.93 4.12 -12.62
CA GLN A 104 21.74 2.93 -12.44
C GLN A 104 21.77 2.50 -10.97
N VAL A 105 22.04 3.43 -10.04
CA VAL A 105 22.02 3.13 -8.60
C VAL A 105 20.65 2.62 -8.14
N LEU A 106 19.55 3.22 -8.61
CA LEU A 106 18.21 2.78 -8.26
C LEU A 106 17.91 1.37 -8.79
N ARG A 107 18.29 1.07 -10.03
CA ARG A 107 18.13 -0.27 -10.63
C ARG A 107 18.96 -1.31 -9.91
N ASP A 108 20.21 -1.00 -9.59
CA ASP A 108 21.10 -1.92 -8.88
C ASP A 108 20.59 -2.23 -7.47
N ARG A 109 20.06 -1.22 -6.77
CA ARG A 109 19.44 -1.42 -5.45
C ARG A 109 18.15 -2.24 -5.53
N TYR A 110 17.31 -2.01 -6.53
CA TYR A 110 16.11 -2.81 -6.76
C TYR A 110 16.45 -4.28 -7.04
N ASN A 111 17.43 -4.54 -7.92
CA ASN A 111 17.83 -5.89 -8.29
C ASN A 111 18.57 -6.64 -7.16
N ASN A 112 19.29 -5.93 -6.29
CA ASN A 112 20.14 -6.53 -5.26
C ASN A 112 19.52 -6.61 -3.86
N GLY A 113 18.30 -6.10 -3.63
CA GLY A 113 17.77 -6.07 -2.28
C GLY A 113 16.37 -5.53 -2.10
N ILE A 114 15.37 -6.20 -2.69
CA ILE A 114 14.00 -6.32 -2.15
C ILE A 114 13.49 -7.71 -2.57
N ARG A 115 13.71 -8.72 -1.73
CA ARG A 115 12.97 -9.99 -1.72
C ARG A 115 12.20 -10.06 -0.41
#